data_AF-A0A3Q9W8K2-F1
#
_entry.id   AF-A0A3Q9W8K2-F1
#
_cell.length_a   1.000
_cell.length_b   1.000
_cell.length_c   1.000
_cell.angle_alpha   90.00
_cell.angle_beta   90.00
_cell.angle_gamma   90.00
#
_symmetry.space_group_name_H-M   'P 1'
#
loop_
_entity.id
_entity.type
_entity.pdbx_description
1 polymer ?
#
loop_
_entity_poly.entity_id
_entity_poly.type
_entity_poly.pdbx_seq_one_letter_code
_entity_poly.pdbx_strand_id
1 'polypeptide(L)' 'MFQFLKRDPAKKLRKAYDAKLEQAMHAQRNGDIRGYAMLTAEAESIWQEIESLQGK' A
#
# COMPACT_ATOMS: atom_id res chain seq x y z
N MET A 1 -5.07 -21.58 22.33
CA MET A 1 -4.46 -20.31 22.79
C MET A 1 -4.02 -19.49 21.58
N PHE A 2 -4.82 -18.49 21.18
CA PHE A 2 -4.60 -17.65 19.99
C PHE A 2 -3.66 -16.47 20.28
N GLN A 3 -2.38 -16.72 20.55
CA GLN A 3 -1.41 -15.66 20.83
C GLN A 3 -0.80 -15.01 19.56
N PHE A 4 -1.33 -15.30 18.36
CA PHE A 4 -0.72 -14.90 17.09
C PHE A 4 -1.21 -13.56 16.50
N LEU A 5 -2.15 -12.86 17.15
CA LEU A 5 -2.56 -11.51 16.71
C LEU A 5 -1.70 -10.40 17.31
N LYS A 6 -0.37 -10.52 17.24
CA LYS A 6 0.45 -9.31 17.20
C LYS A 6 0.13 -8.64 15.85
N ARG A 7 -0.84 -7.71 15.87
CA ARG A 7 -1.18 -6.85 14.73
C ARG A 7 0.05 -6.01 14.45
N ASP A 8 0.89 -6.52 13.57
CA ASP A 8 2.03 -5.79 13.08
C ASP A 8 1.49 -4.65 12.20
N PRO A 9 1.56 -3.39 12.65
CA PRO A 9 0.99 -2.26 11.92
C PRO A 9 1.63 -2.14 10.52
N ALA A 10 2.89 -2.55 10.39
CA ALA A 10 3.58 -2.62 9.10
C ALA A 10 2.93 -3.63 8.14
N LYS A 11 2.47 -4.79 8.61
CA LYS A 11 1.74 -5.76 7.76
C LYS A 11 0.39 -5.21 7.27
N LYS A 12 -0.30 -4.44 8.10
CA LYS A 12 -1.58 -3.81 7.71
C LYS A 12 -1.35 -2.79 6.60
N LEU A 13 -0.34 -1.94 6.75
CA LEU A 13 0.02 -0.94 5.75
C LEU A 13 0.52 -1.58 4.46
N ARG A 14 1.31 -2.65 4.55
CA ARG A 14 1.76 -3.39 3.36
C ARG A 14 0.59 -3.95 2.55
N LYS A 15 -0.43 -4.49 3.22
CA LYS A 15 -1.65 -4.94 2.55
C LYS A 15 -2.41 -3.78 1.88
N ALA A 16 -2.41 -2.59 2.49
CA ALA A 16 -3.01 -1.40 1.90
C ALA A 16 -2.22 -0.89 0.68
N TYR A 17 -0.89 -0.91 0.76
CA TYR A 17 0.01 -0.62 -0.35
C TYR A 17 -0.25 -1.54 -1.55
N ASP A 18 -0.29 -2.85 -1.32
CA ASP A 18 -0.53 -3.85 -2.37
C ASP A 18 -1.90 -3.61 -3.05
N ALA A 19 -2.94 -3.31 -2.27
CA ALA A 19 -4.26 -3.00 -2.80
C ALA A 19 -4.29 -1.72 -3.65
N LYS A 20 -3.49 -0.70 -3.30
CA LYS A 20 -3.37 0.54 -4.08
C LYS A 20 -2.63 0.31 -5.39
N LEU A 21 -1.58 -0.51 -5.37
CA LEU A 21 -0.89 -0.92 -6.60
C LEU A 21 -1.79 -1.73 -7.53
N GLU A 22 -2.59 -2.64 -7.00
CA GLU A 22 -3.55 -3.40 -7.81
C GLU A 22 -4.58 -2.47 -8.46
N GLN A 23 -5.12 -1.49 -7.72
CA GLN A 23 -6.00 -0.46 -8.27
C GLN A 23 -5.29 0.37 -9.34
N ALA A 24 -4.03 0.75 -9.11
CA ALA A 24 -3.22 1.49 -10.07
C ALA A 24 -3.02 0.67 -11.36
N MET A 25 -2.75 -0.63 -11.26
CA MET A 25 -2.65 -1.52 -12.42
C MET A 25 -3.94 -1.58 -13.23
N HIS A 26 -5.09 -1.67 -12.57
CA HIS A 26 -6.39 -1.60 -13.25
C HIS A 26 -6.61 -0.24 -13.92
N ALA A 27 -6.27 0.87 -13.25
CA ALA A 27 -6.36 2.21 -13.83
C ALA A 27 -5.47 2.35 -15.07
N GLN A 28 -4.23 1.88 -14.99
CA GLN A 28 -3.29 1.87 -16.12
C GLN A 28 -3.82 1.03 -17.29
N ARG A 29 -4.34 -0.17 -17.01
CA ARG A 29 -4.89 -1.07 -18.03
C ARG A 29 -6.14 -0.50 -18.70
N ASN A 30 -6.93 0.28 -17.97
CA ASN A 30 -8.11 0.98 -18.49
C ASN A 30 -7.76 2.31 -19.19
N GLY A 31 -6.48 2.72 -19.19
CA GLY A 31 -6.02 3.97 -19.78
C GLY A 31 -6.25 5.22 -18.92
N ASP A 32 -6.61 5.06 -17.65
CA ASP A 32 -6.75 6.16 -16.70
C ASP A 32 -5.38 6.53 -16.11
N ILE A 33 -4.65 7.35 -16.87
CA ILE A 33 -3.30 7.81 -16.51
C ILE A 33 -3.34 8.69 -15.24
N ARG A 34 -4.40 9.48 -15.05
CA ARG A 34 -4.54 10.36 -13.87
C ARG A 34 -4.81 9.52 -12.63
N GLY A 35 -5.75 8.58 -12.71
CA GLY A 35 -6.03 7.63 -11.64
C GLY A 35 -4.80 6.80 -11.28
N TYR A 36 -4.07 6.31 -12.28
CA TYR A 36 -2.80 5.61 -12.07
C TYR A 36 -1.79 6.47 -11.30
N ALA A 37 -1.55 7.72 -11.74
CA ALA A 37 -0.60 8.61 -11.08
C ALA A 37 -1.00 8.89 -9.61
N MET A 38 -2.28 9.13 -9.35
CA MET A 38 -2.80 9.35 -8.00
C MET A 38 -2.67 8.10 -7.11
N LEU A 39 -3.08 6.94 -7.62
CA LEU A 39 -3.03 5.68 -6.87
C LEU A 39 -1.60 5.24 -6.57
N THR A 40 -0.69 5.48 -7.51
CA THR A 40 0.75 5.21 -7.31
C THR A 40 1.35 6.15 -6.27
N ALA A 41 1.00 7.44 -6.29
CA ALA A 41 1.44 8.40 -5.28
C ALA A 41 0.90 8.06 -3.87
N GLU A 42 -0.37 7.61 -3.78
CA GLU A 42 -0.94 7.12 -2.52
C GLU A 42 -0.21 5.86 -2.02
N ALA A 43 0.14 4.95 -2.92
CA ALA A 43 0.93 3.77 -2.58
C ALA A 43 2.31 4.19 -2.04
N GLU A 44 3.01 5.12 -2.70
CA GLU A 44 4.29 5.64 -2.20
C GLU A 44 4.19 6.26 -0.80
N SER A 45 3.12 7.02 -0.51
CA SER A 45 2.88 7.56 0.83
C SER A 45 2.75 6.45 1.88
N ILE A 46 2.01 5.38 1.57
CA ILE A 46 1.89 4.23 2.46
C ILE A 46 3.25 3.54 2.65
N TRP A 47 4.05 3.46 1.59
CA TRP A 47 5.40 2.89 1.67
C TRP A 47 6.30 3.69 2.61
N GLN A 48 6.25 5.03 2.56
CA GLN A 48 6.99 5.88 3.49
C GLN A 48 6.54 5.69 4.95
N GLU A 49 5.25 5.47 5.19
CA GLU A 49 4.74 5.11 6.53
C GLU A 49 5.29 3.75 6.99
N ILE A 50 5.38 2.77 6.09
CA ILE A 50 5.96 1.46 6.38
C ILE A 50 7.45 1.59 6.72
N GLU A 51 8.22 2.34 5.94
CA GLU A 51 9.65 2.58 6.20
C GLU A 51 9.85 3.31 7.54
N SER A 52 9.00 4.29 7.84
CA SER A 52 9.04 5.03 9.10
C SER A 52 8.76 4.12 10.30
N LEU A 53 7.87 3.13 10.15
CA LEU A 53 7.55 2.15 11.19
C LEU A 53 8.59 1.05 11.34
N GLN A 54 9.23 0.64 10.24
CA GLN A 54 10.28 -0.38 10.29
C GLN A 54 11.56 0.18 10.89
N GLY A 55 11.78 1.50 10.80
CA GLY A 55 13.00 2.14 11.24
C GLY A 55 14.15 1.74 10.31
N LYS A 56 14.88 2.73 9.79
CA LYS A 56 16.12 2.49 9.05
C LYS A 56 17.07 1.55 9.79
#